data_AF-A0A1G9I6K5-F1
#
_entry.id   AF-A0A1G9I6K5-F1
#
_cell.length_a   1.000
_cell.length_b   1.000
_cell.length_c   1.000
_cell.angle_alpha   90.00
_cell.angle_beta   90.00
_cell.angle_gamma   90.00
#
_symmetry.space_group_name_H-M   'P 1'
#
loop_
_entity.id
_entity.type
_entity.pdbx_description
1 polymer ?
#
loop_
_entity_poly.entity_id
_entity_poly.type
_entity_poly.pdbx_seq_one_letter_code
_entity_poly.pdbx_strand_id
1 'polypeptide(L)'
;MLEQINIQITNAKNEVAKKYVLQNKLNDLKIELQKAEGELTNLENNLKKEKKDVDNLKKLSLSNLISTAMGSKADKIEKEEKEYLMAKLQYDKCQSNVNLIKSNINDITNRLSGLSKCENIYDNLLKKKIELINVYGDESTKNKIIYIEKNIDMYLKEMKEVDESIYVGNELLDEVRSAKKLLSSAKAWSTFDIFGGDLLSSMAKHSKIDDVQWHLSKISNLIKSFNKELKDVNISGISFSSSTKTFDIFFDNIFTDLSVDKHITDSYDNICVLEVKIENILSKLKRDSKDLKEIIDCKRREYDEFIKNI
;
A
#
# COMPACT_ATOMS: atom_id res chain seq x y z
N MET A 1 -33.95 -0.52 -32.75
CA MET A 1 -33.04 -1.67 -32.54
C MET A 1 -31.70 -1.22 -31.97
N LEU A 2 -31.03 -0.22 -32.58
CA LEU A 2 -29.78 0.38 -32.09
C LEU A 2 -29.91 1.02 -30.69
N GLU A 3 -31.02 1.71 -30.41
CA GLU A 3 -31.24 2.37 -29.10
C GLU A 3 -31.35 1.37 -27.93
N GLN A 4 -32.05 0.24 -28.14
CA GLN A 4 -32.11 -0.85 -27.15
C GLN A 4 -30.74 -1.52 -26.95
N ILE A 5 -29.97 -1.71 -28.03
CA ILE A 5 -28.59 -2.23 -27.95
C ILE A 5 -27.69 -1.27 -27.17
N ASN A 6 -27.83 0.05 -27.35
CA ASN A 6 -27.05 1.04 -26.63
C ASN A 6 -27.30 1.01 -25.12
N ILE A 7 -28.56 0.90 -24.68
CA ILE A 7 -28.90 0.77 -23.25
C ILE A 7 -28.28 -0.50 -22.66
N GLN A 8 -28.33 -1.61 -23.40
CA GLN A 8 -27.72 -2.87 -22.96
C GLN A 8 -26.20 -2.77 -22.86
N ILE A 9 -25.55 -2.07 -23.80
CA ILE A 9 -24.10 -1.81 -23.77
C ILE A 9 -23.72 -0.97 -22.56
N THR A 10 -24.45 0.10 -22.26
CA THR A 10 -24.18 0.95 -21.09
C THR A 10 -24.28 0.15 -19.78
N ASN A 11 -25.30 -0.70 -19.65
CA ASN A 11 -25.46 -1.56 -18.48
C ASN A 11 -24.34 -2.61 -18.37
N ALA A 12 -24.01 -3.30 -19.47
CA ALA A 12 -22.92 -4.27 -19.49
C ALA A 12 -21.57 -3.61 -19.15
N LYS A 13 -21.33 -2.39 -19.64
CA LYS A 13 -20.13 -1.60 -19.36
C LYS A 13 -20.00 -1.22 -17.88
N ASN A 14 -21.10 -0.84 -17.23
CA ASN A 14 -21.11 -0.57 -15.80
C ASN A 14 -20.75 -1.82 -14.98
N GLU A 15 -21.23 -3.00 -15.40
CA GLU A 15 -20.86 -4.27 -14.76
C GLU A 15 -19.39 -4.66 -14.98
N VAL A 16 -18.85 -4.42 -16.19
CA VAL A 16 -17.41 -4.60 -16.48
C VAL A 16 -16.55 -3.67 -15.61
N ALA A 17 -16.93 -2.40 -15.48
CA ALA A 17 -16.23 -1.45 -14.61
C ALA A 17 -16.26 -1.88 -13.14
N LYS A 18 -17.40 -2.37 -12.64
CA LYS A 18 -17.52 -2.93 -11.29
C LYS A 18 -16.62 -4.15 -11.11
N LYS A 19 -16.55 -5.05 -12.11
CA LYS A 19 -15.68 -6.23 -12.10
C LYS A 19 -14.21 -5.82 -11.97
N TYR A 20 -13.76 -4.87 -12.78
CA TYR A 20 -12.39 -4.36 -12.74
C TYR A 20 -12.02 -3.78 -11.36
N VAL A 21 -12.88 -2.94 -10.77
CA VAL A 21 -12.66 -2.38 -9.42
C VAL A 21 -12.53 -3.48 -8.37
N LEU A 22 -13.38 -4.50 -8.44
CA LEU A 22 -13.33 -5.64 -7.51
C LEU A 22 -12.10 -6.53 -7.73
N GLN A 23 -11.63 -6.70 -8.97
CA GLN A 23 -10.40 -7.43 -9.28
C GLN A 23 -9.16 -6.73 -8.72
N ASN A 24 -9.08 -5.40 -8.87
CA ASN A 24 -7.98 -4.62 -8.30
C ASN A 24 -7.95 -4.74 -6.78
N LYS A 25 -9.12 -4.54 -6.13
CA LYS A 25 -9.25 -4.71 -4.68
C LYS A 25 -8.89 -6.13 -4.22
N LEU A 26 -9.22 -7.15 -5.01
CA LEU A 26 -8.85 -8.54 -4.73
C LEU A 26 -7.32 -8.73 -4.80
N ASN A 27 -6.66 -8.15 -5.80
CA ASN A 27 -5.21 -8.22 -5.91
C ASN A 27 -4.51 -7.50 -4.74
N ASP A 28 -4.98 -6.32 -4.37
CA ASP A 28 -4.45 -5.57 -3.22
C ASP A 28 -4.53 -6.41 -1.94
N LEU A 29 -5.70 -7.01 -1.67
CA LEU A 29 -5.89 -7.87 -0.51
C LEU A 29 -5.04 -9.14 -0.56
N LYS A 30 -4.78 -9.71 -1.74
CA LYS A 30 -3.87 -10.87 -1.88
C LYS A 30 -2.42 -10.49 -1.57
N ILE A 31 -1.98 -9.32 -2.00
CA ILE A 31 -0.65 -8.79 -1.66
C ILE A 31 -0.56 -8.55 -0.15
N GLU A 32 -1.58 -7.94 0.45
CA GLU A 32 -1.67 -7.73 1.90
C GLU A 32 -1.65 -9.05 2.66
N LEU A 33 -2.40 -10.06 2.19
CA LEU A 33 -2.42 -11.39 2.78
C LEU A 33 -1.04 -12.03 2.74
N GLN A 34 -0.35 -11.98 1.59
CA GLN A 34 0.98 -12.56 1.45
C GLN A 34 1.99 -11.91 2.41
N LYS A 35 1.95 -10.58 2.54
CA LYS A 35 2.79 -9.83 3.50
C LYS A 35 2.48 -10.28 4.94
N ALA A 36 1.20 -10.30 5.31
CA ALA A 36 0.76 -10.68 6.65
C ALA A 36 1.08 -12.16 6.99
N GLU A 37 0.97 -13.09 6.04
CA GLU A 37 1.35 -14.50 6.24
C GLU A 37 2.87 -14.67 6.38
N GLY A 38 3.66 -13.87 5.66
CA GLY A 38 5.11 -13.81 5.83
C GLY A 38 5.52 -13.34 7.22
N GLU A 39 4.90 -12.25 7.70
CA GLU A 39 5.09 -11.73 9.06
C GLU A 39 4.68 -12.76 10.12
N LEU A 40 3.52 -13.39 9.94
CA LEU A 40 3.02 -14.43 10.84
C LEU A 40 4.00 -15.60 10.98
N THR A 41 4.62 -16.02 9.87
CA THR A 41 5.63 -17.10 9.86
C THR A 41 6.88 -16.70 10.68
N ASN A 42 7.34 -15.46 10.54
CA ASN A 42 8.47 -14.95 11.31
C ASN A 42 8.15 -14.88 12.81
N LEU A 43 6.95 -14.39 13.15
CA LEU A 43 6.47 -14.34 14.53
C LEU A 43 6.31 -15.75 15.12
N GLU A 44 5.85 -16.74 14.34
CA GLU A 44 5.76 -18.13 14.77
C GLU A 44 7.14 -18.73 15.10
N ASN A 45 8.14 -18.44 14.26
CA ASN A 45 9.51 -18.89 14.50
C ASN A 45 10.12 -18.25 15.75
N ASN A 46 9.91 -16.96 15.96
CA ASN A 46 10.35 -16.27 17.16
C ASN A 46 9.64 -16.83 18.40
N LEU A 47 8.32 -16.98 18.35
CA LEU A 47 7.53 -17.58 19.43
C LEU A 47 8.03 -18.98 19.80
N LYS A 48 8.42 -19.80 18.82
CA LYS A 48 8.99 -21.14 19.06
C LYS A 48 10.37 -21.07 19.75
N LYS A 49 11.21 -20.08 19.41
CA LYS A 49 12.52 -19.87 20.06
C LYS A 49 12.34 -19.44 21.51
N GLU A 50 11.58 -18.38 21.76
CA GLU A 50 11.31 -17.86 23.11
C GLU A 50 10.70 -18.93 24.01
N LYS A 51 9.76 -19.72 23.47
CA LYS A 51 9.17 -20.85 24.21
C LYS A 51 10.22 -21.89 24.62
N LYS A 52 11.16 -22.20 23.72
CA LYS A 52 12.22 -23.19 23.97
C LYS A 52 13.20 -22.69 25.03
N ASP A 53 13.52 -21.41 25.04
CA ASP A 53 14.42 -20.80 26.01
C ASP A 53 13.81 -20.79 27.42
N VAL A 54 12.52 -20.43 27.53
CA VAL A 54 11.73 -20.58 28.76
C VAL A 54 11.69 -22.04 29.24
N ASP A 55 11.42 -22.99 28.34
CA ASP A 55 11.33 -24.43 28.70
C ASP A 55 12.68 -25.00 29.16
N ASN A 56 13.78 -24.59 28.52
CA ASN A 56 15.13 -25.02 28.88
C ASN A 56 15.54 -24.49 30.26
N LEU A 57 15.26 -23.20 30.54
CA LEU A 57 15.55 -22.58 31.83
C LEU A 57 14.73 -23.21 32.97
N LYS A 58 13.45 -23.52 32.71
CA LYS A 58 12.58 -24.20 33.69
C LYS A 58 13.02 -25.64 33.96
N LYS A 59 13.44 -26.42 32.95
CA LYS A 59 13.96 -27.79 33.13
C LYS A 59 15.27 -27.83 33.92
N LEU A 60 16.19 -26.91 33.63
CA LEU A 60 17.45 -26.78 34.37
C LEU A 60 17.22 -26.33 35.82
N SER A 61 16.19 -25.51 36.07
CA SER A 61 15.76 -25.10 37.41
C SER A 61 15.21 -26.27 38.23
N LEU A 62 14.34 -27.09 37.63
CA LEU A 62 13.80 -28.30 38.28
C LEU A 62 14.86 -29.38 38.53
N SER A 63 15.88 -29.48 37.66
CA SER A 63 16.95 -30.47 37.79
C SER A 63 18.03 -30.07 38.82
N ASN A 64 18.16 -28.78 39.15
CA ASN A 64 19.18 -28.23 40.06
C ASN A 64 18.54 -27.56 41.28
N LEU A 65 17.79 -28.30 42.09
CA LEU A 65 17.20 -27.85 43.36
C LEU A 65 18.26 -27.50 44.43
N ILE A 66 19.13 -26.48 44.21
CA ILE A 66 20.17 -26.05 45.15
C ILE A 66 20.22 -24.52 45.34
N SER A 67 20.41 -24.17 46.60
CA SER A 67 20.05 -22.97 47.37
C SER A 67 21.15 -21.90 47.49
N THR A 68 21.68 -21.36 46.39
CA THR A 68 22.67 -20.26 46.51
C THR A 68 22.65 -19.22 45.38
N ALA A 69 21.82 -19.41 44.36
CA ALA A 69 21.76 -18.56 43.15
C ALA A 69 20.33 -18.09 42.78
N MET A 70 19.42 -18.05 43.76
CA MET A 70 17.97 -17.91 43.52
C MET A 70 17.56 -16.54 42.97
N GLY A 71 18.26 -15.46 43.30
CA GLY A 71 17.95 -14.11 42.78
C GLY A 71 18.25 -13.97 41.28
N SER A 72 19.53 -14.07 40.89
CA SER A 72 19.96 -13.79 39.51
C SER A 72 19.44 -14.79 38.44
N LYS A 73 18.99 -15.98 38.85
CA LYS A 73 18.33 -16.95 37.95
C LYS A 73 16.81 -16.77 37.88
N ALA A 74 16.14 -16.36 38.96
CA ALA A 74 14.72 -16.03 38.91
C ALA A 74 14.48 -14.84 37.99
N ASP A 75 15.33 -13.80 38.08
CA ASP A 75 15.29 -12.62 37.21
C ASP A 75 15.45 -13.00 35.72
N LYS A 76 16.28 -13.99 35.40
CA LYS A 76 16.45 -14.50 34.04
C LYS A 76 15.22 -15.25 33.54
N ILE A 77 14.59 -16.09 34.38
CA ILE A 77 13.35 -16.80 34.01
C ILE A 77 12.22 -15.81 33.75
N GLU A 78 12.08 -14.79 34.60
CA GLU A 78 11.05 -13.76 34.45
C GLU A 78 11.24 -12.92 33.17
N LYS A 79 12.49 -12.59 32.83
CA LYS A 79 12.83 -11.90 31.58
C LYS A 79 12.40 -12.70 30.34
N GLU A 80 12.69 -14.00 30.32
CA GLU A 80 12.42 -14.89 29.19
C GLU A 80 10.93 -15.22 29.07
N GLU A 81 10.20 -15.34 30.20
CA GLU A 81 8.74 -15.46 30.20
C GLU A 81 8.07 -14.21 29.62
N LYS A 82 8.60 -13.02 29.93
CA LYS A 82 8.13 -11.76 29.36
C LYS A 82 8.36 -11.69 27.85
N GLU A 83 9.54 -12.10 27.39
CA GLU A 83 9.89 -12.16 25.96
C GLU A 83 8.95 -13.13 25.21
N TYR A 84 8.66 -14.31 25.78
CA TYR A 84 7.67 -15.26 25.26
C TYR A 84 6.25 -14.69 25.19
N LEU A 85 5.77 -14.03 26.25
CA LEU A 85 4.41 -13.45 26.27
C LEU A 85 4.26 -12.33 25.24
N MET A 86 5.29 -11.50 25.06
CA MET A 86 5.30 -10.46 24.03
C MET A 86 5.24 -11.07 22.62
N ALA A 87 6.06 -12.09 22.35
CA ALA A 87 6.03 -12.80 21.07
C ALA A 87 4.66 -13.45 20.80
N LYS A 88 4.00 -13.99 21.83
CA LYS A 88 2.67 -14.61 21.70
C LYS A 88 1.59 -13.59 21.34
N LEU A 89 1.58 -12.45 22.02
CA LEU A 89 0.61 -11.37 21.74
C LEU A 89 0.75 -10.84 20.32
N GLN A 90 1.99 -10.65 19.85
CA GLN A 90 2.26 -10.22 18.48
C GLN A 90 1.77 -11.25 17.45
N TYR A 91 2.02 -12.54 17.71
CA TYR A 91 1.54 -13.64 16.89
C TYR A 91 0.00 -13.68 16.81
N ASP A 92 -0.70 -13.65 17.94
CA ASP A 92 -2.17 -13.74 18.00
C ASP A 92 -2.84 -12.56 17.26
N LYS A 93 -2.26 -11.36 17.36
CA LYS A 93 -2.71 -10.16 16.64
C LYS A 93 -2.54 -10.32 15.13
N CYS A 94 -1.36 -10.77 14.69
CA CYS A 94 -1.08 -11.01 13.28
C CYS A 94 -2.01 -12.10 12.70
N GLN A 95 -2.22 -13.19 13.44
CA GLN A 95 -3.12 -14.28 13.06
C GLN A 95 -4.56 -13.81 12.86
N SER A 96 -5.05 -12.95 13.75
CA SER A 96 -6.40 -12.37 13.65
C SER A 96 -6.54 -11.48 12.41
N ASN A 97 -5.51 -10.70 12.07
CA ASN A 97 -5.48 -9.88 10.86
C ASN A 97 -5.51 -10.73 9.59
N VAL A 98 -4.68 -11.78 9.52
CA VAL A 98 -4.66 -12.74 8.41
C VAL A 98 -6.06 -13.34 8.17
N ASN A 99 -6.75 -13.74 9.25
CA ASN A 99 -8.09 -14.31 9.14
C ASN A 99 -9.12 -13.31 8.59
N LEU A 100 -9.04 -12.04 9.01
CA LEU A 100 -9.92 -10.98 8.51
C LEU A 100 -9.70 -10.73 7.01
N ILE A 101 -8.44 -10.64 6.58
CA ILE A 101 -8.08 -10.45 5.17
C ILE A 101 -8.60 -11.63 4.32
N LYS A 102 -8.44 -12.88 4.80
CA LYS A 102 -8.98 -14.07 4.12
C LYS A 102 -10.49 -14.02 3.95
N SER A 103 -11.23 -13.57 4.96
CA SER A 103 -12.69 -13.39 4.87
C SER A 103 -13.06 -12.37 3.79
N ASN A 104 -12.39 -11.21 3.77
CA ASN A 104 -12.63 -10.17 2.77
C ASN A 104 -12.33 -10.65 1.33
N ILE A 105 -11.26 -11.42 1.15
CA ILE A 105 -10.92 -12.06 -0.13
C ILE A 105 -12.04 -12.98 -0.59
N ASN A 106 -12.58 -13.81 0.30
CA ASN A 106 -13.66 -14.73 -0.02
C ASN A 106 -14.93 -13.97 -0.47
N ASP A 107 -15.31 -12.92 0.25
CA ASP A 107 -16.48 -12.10 -0.09
C ASP A 107 -16.35 -11.42 -1.46
N ILE A 108 -15.18 -10.85 -1.77
CA ILE A 108 -14.92 -10.23 -3.07
C ILE A 108 -14.88 -11.27 -4.17
N THR A 109 -14.30 -12.43 -3.93
CA THR A 109 -14.26 -13.54 -4.91
C THR A 109 -15.67 -14.02 -5.24
N ASN A 110 -16.55 -14.14 -4.24
CA ASN A 110 -17.96 -14.48 -4.45
C ASN A 110 -18.67 -13.42 -5.31
N ARG A 111 -18.46 -12.13 -5.03
CA ARG A 111 -19.03 -11.04 -5.83
C ARG A 111 -18.52 -11.05 -7.28
N LEU A 112 -17.25 -11.37 -7.49
CA LEU A 112 -16.64 -11.49 -8.83
C LEU A 112 -17.20 -12.67 -9.63
N SER A 113 -17.55 -13.78 -8.98
CA SER A 113 -18.15 -14.94 -9.66
C SER A 113 -19.46 -14.58 -10.37
N GLY A 114 -20.27 -13.71 -9.76
CA GLY A 114 -21.52 -13.19 -10.34
C GLY A 114 -21.31 -12.26 -11.55
N LEU A 115 -20.10 -11.71 -11.72
CA LEU A 115 -19.73 -10.83 -12.83
C LEU A 115 -18.93 -11.56 -13.93
N SER A 116 -18.73 -12.87 -13.82
CA SER A 116 -17.86 -13.65 -14.72
C SER A 116 -18.19 -13.50 -16.21
N LYS A 117 -19.46 -13.28 -16.56
CA LYS A 117 -19.94 -13.20 -17.96
C LYS A 117 -20.07 -11.77 -18.51
N CYS A 118 -19.85 -10.72 -17.71
CA CYS A 118 -20.15 -9.34 -18.12
C CYS A 118 -19.31 -8.84 -19.30
N GLU A 119 -18.04 -9.23 -19.38
CA GLU A 119 -17.13 -8.92 -20.50
C GLU A 119 -17.61 -9.58 -21.80
N ASN A 120 -17.92 -10.88 -21.77
CA ASN A 120 -18.45 -11.59 -22.94
C ASN A 120 -19.79 -11.01 -23.43
N ILE A 121 -20.65 -10.57 -22.50
CA ILE A 121 -21.92 -9.91 -22.84
C ILE A 121 -21.65 -8.55 -23.50
N TYR A 122 -20.74 -7.76 -22.94
CA TYR A 122 -20.32 -6.48 -23.51
C TYR A 122 -19.73 -6.64 -24.93
N ASP A 123 -18.80 -7.58 -25.10
CA ASP A 123 -18.14 -7.85 -26.39
C ASP A 123 -19.13 -8.32 -27.46
N ASN A 124 -20.08 -9.19 -27.09
CA ASN A 124 -21.11 -9.66 -28.02
C ASN A 124 -22.09 -8.55 -28.41
N LEU A 125 -22.44 -7.65 -27.48
CA LEU A 125 -23.28 -6.50 -27.78
C LEU A 125 -22.58 -5.49 -28.71
N LEU A 126 -21.27 -5.28 -28.51
CA LEU A 126 -20.45 -4.47 -29.41
C LEU A 126 -20.33 -5.10 -30.80
N LYS A 127 -20.03 -6.40 -30.89
CA LYS A 127 -19.99 -7.12 -32.18
C LYS A 127 -21.31 -7.02 -32.93
N LYS A 128 -22.43 -7.25 -32.24
CA LYS A 128 -23.77 -7.13 -32.82
C LYS A 128 -24.08 -5.70 -33.28
N LYS A 129 -23.58 -4.68 -32.56
CA LYS A 129 -23.69 -3.27 -32.95
C LYS A 129 -22.84 -2.96 -34.19
N ILE A 130 -21.60 -3.47 -34.25
CA ILE A 130 -20.69 -3.33 -35.40
C ILE A 130 -21.22 -4.05 -36.63
N GLU A 131 -21.78 -5.26 -36.50
CA GLU A 131 -22.43 -5.98 -37.60
C GLU A 131 -23.59 -5.19 -38.18
N LEU A 132 -24.43 -4.60 -37.33
CA LEU A 132 -25.50 -3.71 -37.78
C LEU A 132 -24.94 -2.47 -38.51
N ILE A 133 -23.84 -1.87 -38.03
CA ILE A 133 -23.23 -0.72 -38.70
C ILE A 133 -22.56 -1.14 -40.03
N ASN A 134 -21.92 -2.30 -40.09
CA ASN A 134 -21.22 -2.79 -41.29
C ASN A 134 -22.17 -3.19 -42.42
N VAL A 135 -23.38 -3.63 -42.10
CA VAL A 135 -24.40 -3.96 -43.10
C VAL A 135 -25.04 -2.69 -43.67
N TYR A 136 -25.02 -1.57 -42.94
CA TYR A 136 -25.80 -0.37 -43.29
C TYR A 136 -25.00 0.95 -43.41
N GLY A 137 -23.69 1.00 -43.11
CA GLY A 137 -22.89 2.24 -43.00
C GLY A 137 -21.75 2.40 -44.02
N ASP A 138 -21.34 3.65 -44.28
CA ASP A 138 -20.34 4.04 -45.28
C ASP A 138 -18.88 4.06 -44.75
N GLU A 139 -17.89 4.20 -45.64
CA GLU A 139 -16.45 4.13 -45.30
C GLU A 139 -15.98 5.32 -44.42
N SER A 140 -16.61 6.49 -44.52
CA SER A 140 -16.32 7.65 -43.66
C SER A 140 -16.70 7.36 -42.20
N THR A 141 -17.85 6.70 -42.03
CA THR A 141 -18.36 6.27 -40.73
C THR A 141 -17.39 5.32 -40.01
N LYS A 142 -16.81 4.36 -40.73
CA LYS A 142 -15.81 3.43 -40.18
C LYS A 142 -14.54 4.14 -39.68
N ASN A 143 -13.98 5.03 -40.50
CA ASN A 143 -12.76 5.76 -40.14
C ASN A 143 -12.95 6.64 -38.90
N LYS A 144 -14.13 7.24 -38.74
CA LYS A 144 -14.46 8.05 -37.56
C LYS A 144 -14.59 7.21 -36.29
N ILE A 145 -15.15 6.01 -36.36
CA ILE A 145 -15.22 5.05 -35.25
C ILE A 145 -13.81 4.68 -34.78
N ILE A 146 -12.94 4.24 -35.70
CA ILE A 146 -11.55 3.85 -35.39
C ILE A 146 -10.78 5.01 -34.75
N TYR A 147 -10.97 6.24 -35.25
CA TYR A 147 -10.34 7.42 -34.68
C TYR A 147 -10.78 7.67 -33.22
N ILE A 148 -12.08 7.58 -32.93
CA ILE A 148 -12.59 7.80 -31.57
C ILE A 148 -12.10 6.70 -30.61
N GLU A 149 -12.11 5.43 -31.04
CA GLU A 149 -11.62 4.30 -30.24
C GLU A 149 -10.14 4.46 -29.89
N LYS A 150 -9.30 4.82 -30.86
CA LYS A 150 -7.87 5.06 -30.62
C LYS A 150 -7.62 6.18 -29.60
N ASN A 151 -8.44 7.24 -29.62
CA ASN A 151 -8.34 8.31 -28.62
C ASN A 151 -8.75 7.82 -27.23
N ILE A 152 -9.82 7.03 -27.13
CA ILE A 152 -10.26 6.45 -25.86
C ILE A 152 -9.17 5.55 -25.27
N ASP A 153 -8.55 4.69 -26.08
CA ASP A 153 -7.47 3.80 -25.65
C ASP A 153 -6.24 4.57 -25.14
N MET A 154 -5.88 5.66 -25.82
CA MET A 154 -4.80 6.55 -25.40
C MET A 154 -5.07 7.13 -24.00
N TYR A 155 -6.26 7.68 -23.77
CA TYR A 155 -6.64 8.24 -22.46
C TYR A 155 -6.77 7.17 -21.36
N LEU A 156 -7.21 5.95 -21.70
CA LEU A 156 -7.27 4.84 -20.75
C LEU A 156 -5.87 4.39 -20.30
N LYS A 157 -4.90 4.39 -21.22
CA LYS A 157 -3.49 4.10 -20.89
C LYS A 157 -2.92 5.16 -19.94
N GLU A 158 -3.17 6.43 -20.23
CA GLU A 158 -2.74 7.55 -19.37
C GLU A 158 -3.40 7.48 -17.98
N MET A 159 -4.70 7.15 -17.92
CA MET A 159 -5.41 6.98 -16.65
C MET A 159 -4.80 5.84 -15.80
N LYS A 160 -4.38 4.74 -16.44
CA LYS A 160 -3.72 3.62 -15.74
C LYS A 160 -2.38 4.05 -15.12
N GLU A 161 -1.56 4.80 -15.85
CA GLU A 161 -0.26 5.30 -15.38
C GLU A 161 -0.44 6.28 -14.19
N VAL A 162 -1.50 7.11 -14.22
CA VAL A 162 -1.87 7.99 -13.11
C VAL A 162 -2.34 7.19 -11.89
N ASP A 163 -3.17 6.16 -12.07
CA ASP A 163 -3.66 5.32 -10.98
C ASP A 163 -2.54 4.52 -10.30
N GLU A 164 -1.58 3.99 -11.08
CA GLU A 164 -0.36 3.32 -10.57
C GLU A 164 0.49 4.29 -9.73
N SER A 165 0.64 5.53 -10.20
CA SER A 165 1.34 6.58 -9.44
C SER A 165 0.63 6.94 -8.14
N ILE A 166 -0.71 7.06 -8.16
CA ILE A 166 -1.51 7.30 -6.95
C ILE A 166 -1.35 6.16 -5.95
N TYR A 167 -1.36 4.91 -6.41
CA TYR A 167 -1.19 3.73 -5.57
C TYR A 167 0.13 3.78 -4.80
N VAL A 168 1.26 3.90 -5.51
CA VAL A 168 2.60 3.95 -4.88
C VAL A 168 2.75 5.20 -4.00
N GLY A 169 2.17 6.32 -4.42
CA GLY A 169 2.19 7.56 -3.63
C GLY A 169 1.43 7.45 -2.31
N ASN A 170 0.30 6.72 -2.26
CA ASN A 170 -0.41 6.46 -1.00
C ASN A 170 0.38 5.51 -0.09
N GLU A 171 0.98 4.43 -0.64
CA GLU A 171 1.87 3.55 0.15
C GLU A 171 3.02 4.34 0.78
N LEU A 172 3.63 5.26 0.01
CA LEU A 172 4.67 6.15 0.52
C LEU A 172 4.15 7.08 1.62
N LEU A 173 2.95 7.67 1.45
CA LEU A 173 2.36 8.58 2.44
C LEU A 173 2.06 7.87 3.78
N ASP A 174 1.54 6.65 3.73
CA ASP A 174 1.24 5.85 4.92
C ASP A 174 2.51 5.47 5.68
N GLU A 175 3.58 5.14 4.96
CA GLU A 175 4.88 4.87 5.53
C GLU A 175 5.48 6.12 6.20
N VAL A 176 5.40 7.27 5.52
CA VAL A 176 5.85 8.57 6.05
C VAL A 176 5.09 8.93 7.33
N ARG A 177 3.78 8.70 7.38
CA ARG A 177 2.97 8.94 8.59
C ARG A 177 3.32 8.00 9.73
N SER A 178 3.64 6.75 9.43
CA SER A 178 4.10 5.77 10.42
C SER A 178 5.44 6.20 11.03
N ALA A 179 6.40 6.57 10.19
CA ALA A 179 7.70 7.09 10.62
C ALA A 179 7.55 8.39 11.44
N LYS A 180 6.68 9.32 11.01
CA LYS A 180 6.37 10.57 11.72
C LYS A 180 5.90 10.30 13.15
N LYS A 181 5.00 9.35 13.35
CA LYS A 181 4.45 8.99 14.66
C LYS A 181 5.52 8.37 15.58
N LEU A 182 6.42 7.56 15.03
CA LEU A 182 7.54 7.00 15.78
C LEU A 182 8.54 8.09 16.19
N LEU A 183 8.92 8.96 15.25
CA LEU A 183 9.81 10.10 15.51
C LEU A 183 9.22 11.10 16.50
N SER A 184 7.92 11.40 16.43
CA SER A 184 7.26 12.27 17.42
C SER A 184 7.28 11.65 18.81
N SER A 185 7.09 10.34 18.90
CA SER A 185 7.14 9.60 20.16
C SER A 185 8.58 9.55 20.72
N ALA A 186 9.59 9.43 19.84
CA ALA A 186 10.99 9.46 20.22
C ALA A 186 11.43 10.87 20.69
N LYS A 187 10.98 11.92 20.00
CA LYS A 187 11.21 13.34 20.38
C LYS A 187 10.61 13.67 21.75
N ALA A 188 9.41 13.13 22.05
CA ALA A 188 8.76 13.30 23.35
C ALA A 188 9.47 12.59 24.51
N TRP A 189 10.22 11.52 24.24
CA TRP A 189 11.01 10.83 25.27
C TRP A 189 12.37 11.48 25.50
N SER A 190 13.01 11.97 24.43
CA SER A 190 14.26 12.77 24.50
C SER A 190 14.11 14.03 25.37
N THR A 191 12.91 14.63 25.40
CA THR A 191 12.61 15.82 26.23
C THR A 191 12.34 15.51 27.71
N PHE A 192 12.10 14.26 28.10
CA PHE A 192 11.75 13.87 29.48
C PHE A 192 12.92 13.33 30.32
N ASP A 193 14.10 13.11 29.73
CA ASP A 193 15.26 12.46 30.38
C ASP A 193 16.06 13.33 31.38
N ILE A 194 15.52 14.46 31.86
CA ILE A 194 16.21 15.30 32.86
C ILE A 194 15.81 14.96 34.30
N PHE A 195 14.82 14.09 34.54
CA PHE A 195 14.42 13.67 35.89
C PHE A 195 14.52 12.15 36.12
N GLY A 196 15.74 11.61 36.04
CA GLY A 196 16.19 10.53 36.94
C GLY A 196 16.38 9.11 36.39
N GLY A 197 17.64 8.63 36.35
CA GLY A 197 17.99 7.27 36.79
C GLY A 197 18.19 6.15 35.74
N ASP A 198 19.27 6.26 34.95
CA ASP A 198 20.29 5.25 34.54
C ASP A 198 20.04 3.73 34.29
N LEU A 199 18.86 3.13 34.41
CA LEU A 199 18.73 1.67 34.11
C LEU A 199 17.49 1.20 33.36
N LEU A 200 16.41 1.98 33.32
CA LEU A 200 15.19 1.63 32.57
C LEU A 200 15.10 2.30 31.18
N SER A 201 16.04 3.19 30.83
CA SER A 201 15.96 4.01 29.61
C SER A 201 16.65 3.39 28.38
N SER A 202 17.62 2.47 28.52
CA SER A 202 18.46 2.02 27.40
C SER A 202 17.78 1.00 26.47
N MET A 203 17.17 -0.08 26.99
CA MET A 203 16.56 -1.12 26.15
C MET A 203 15.34 -0.64 25.36
N ALA A 204 14.50 0.22 25.94
CA ALA A 204 13.34 0.78 25.26
C ALA A 204 13.71 1.83 24.19
N LYS A 205 14.88 2.45 24.31
CA LYS A 205 15.40 3.40 23.31
C LYS A 205 15.95 2.70 22.07
N HIS A 206 16.71 1.62 22.24
CA HIS A 206 17.30 0.90 21.11
C HIS A 206 16.24 0.31 20.17
N SER A 207 15.23 -0.38 20.70
CA SER A 207 14.14 -0.95 19.87
C SER A 207 13.40 0.11 19.04
N LYS A 208 13.20 1.32 19.58
CA LYS A 208 12.53 2.40 18.84
C LYS A 208 13.41 3.04 17.76
N ILE A 209 14.73 3.06 17.97
CA ILE A 209 15.70 3.55 16.99
C ILE A 209 15.76 2.60 15.80
N ASP A 210 15.79 1.29 16.06
CA ASP A 210 15.78 0.26 15.02
C ASP A 210 14.48 0.32 14.19
N ASP A 211 13.32 0.51 14.86
CA ASP A 211 12.04 0.71 14.19
C ASP A 211 12.07 1.94 13.26
N VAL A 212 12.58 3.08 13.75
CA VAL A 212 12.72 4.31 12.95
C VAL A 212 13.60 4.05 11.72
N GLN A 213 14.75 3.40 11.89
CA GLN A 213 15.66 3.13 10.77
C GLN A 213 15.04 2.22 9.70
N TRP A 214 14.25 1.22 10.13
CA TRP A 214 13.51 0.36 9.21
C TRP A 214 12.50 1.14 8.37
N HIS A 215 11.69 1.99 9.02
CA HIS A 215 10.71 2.85 8.35
C HIS A 215 11.37 3.82 7.36
N LEU A 216 12.48 4.46 7.74
CA LEU A 216 13.22 5.38 6.87
C LEU A 216 13.82 4.69 5.64
N SER A 217 14.35 3.48 5.82
CA SER A 217 14.85 2.66 4.72
C SER A 217 13.74 2.30 3.72
N LYS A 218 12.56 1.97 4.24
CA LYS A 218 11.38 1.67 3.41
C LYS A 218 10.88 2.91 2.66
N ILE A 219 10.91 4.08 3.30
CA ILE A 219 10.60 5.38 2.66
C ILE A 219 11.54 5.65 1.47
N SER A 220 12.85 5.44 1.60
CA SER A 220 13.79 5.62 0.47
C SER A 220 13.42 4.75 -0.74
N ASN A 221 13.08 3.47 -0.52
CA ASN A 221 12.68 2.56 -1.59
C ASN A 221 11.34 2.96 -2.24
N LEU A 222 10.37 3.37 -1.44
CA LEU A 222 9.07 3.85 -1.93
C LEU A 222 9.22 5.17 -2.70
N ILE A 223 10.10 6.06 -2.27
CA ILE A 223 10.46 7.28 -3.01
C ILE A 223 11.02 6.92 -4.40
N LYS A 224 11.94 5.96 -4.51
CA LYS A 224 12.50 5.53 -5.80
C LYS A 224 11.41 4.97 -6.73
N SER A 225 10.52 4.16 -6.17
CA SER A 225 9.38 3.58 -6.90
C SER A 225 8.41 4.67 -7.36
N PHE A 226 8.03 5.59 -6.47
CA PHE A 226 7.14 6.71 -6.80
C PHE A 226 7.72 7.61 -7.89
N ASN A 227 9.03 7.90 -7.83
CA ASN A 227 9.72 8.63 -8.90
C ASN A 227 9.70 7.91 -10.24
N LYS A 228 9.75 6.58 -10.25
CA LYS A 228 9.70 5.78 -11.47
C LYS A 228 8.32 5.89 -12.11
N GLU A 229 7.26 5.65 -11.34
CA GLU A 229 5.88 5.73 -11.84
C GLU A 229 5.54 7.16 -12.32
N LEU A 230 6.01 8.19 -11.60
CA LEU A 230 5.83 9.59 -12.01
C LEU A 230 6.51 9.97 -13.34
N LYS A 231 7.54 9.24 -13.81
CA LYS A 231 8.18 9.51 -15.11
C LYS A 231 7.31 9.10 -16.28
N ASP A 232 6.51 8.05 -16.08
CA ASP A 232 5.65 7.50 -17.12
C ASP A 232 4.35 8.31 -17.23
N VAL A 233 4.07 9.19 -16.26
CA VAL A 233 2.96 10.13 -16.30
C VAL A 233 3.34 11.40 -17.05
N ASN A 234 2.66 11.67 -18.17
CA ASN A 234 2.93 12.81 -19.06
C ASN A 234 2.36 14.16 -18.54
N ILE A 235 2.51 14.45 -17.25
CA ILE A 235 2.07 15.72 -16.67
C ILE A 235 3.24 16.70 -16.57
N SER A 236 3.12 17.82 -17.27
CA SER A 236 4.08 18.91 -17.20
C SER A 236 4.23 19.45 -15.75
N GLY A 237 5.49 19.53 -15.30
CA GLY A 237 5.86 20.14 -14.02
C GLY A 237 5.72 19.25 -12.78
N ILE A 238 5.43 17.95 -12.91
CA ILE A 238 5.55 17.00 -11.78
C ILE A 238 6.93 16.36 -11.85
N SER A 239 7.90 16.91 -11.12
CA SER A 239 9.18 16.24 -10.91
C SER A 239 9.50 16.19 -9.43
N PHE A 240 9.54 14.99 -8.87
CA PHE A 240 10.04 14.74 -7.51
C PHE A 240 11.60 14.78 -7.46
N SER A 241 12.24 14.90 -8.63
CA SER A 241 13.66 14.65 -8.90
C SER A 241 14.70 15.49 -8.15
N SER A 242 14.35 16.68 -7.65
CA SER A 242 15.29 17.50 -6.86
C SER A 242 15.46 16.98 -5.42
N SER A 243 14.51 16.18 -4.90
CA SER A 243 14.48 15.83 -3.48
C SER A 243 15.09 14.46 -3.18
N THR A 244 15.22 13.58 -4.18
CA THR A 244 15.60 12.18 -4.01
C THR A 244 17.02 12.00 -3.47
N LYS A 245 18.00 12.73 -4.03
CA LYS A 245 19.39 12.65 -3.56
C LYS A 245 19.55 13.22 -2.15
N THR A 246 18.78 14.25 -1.83
CA THR A 246 18.78 14.90 -0.52
C THR A 246 18.23 13.94 0.53
N PHE A 247 17.10 13.27 0.26
CA PHE A 247 16.50 12.32 1.18
C PHE A 247 17.33 11.04 1.37
N ASP A 248 17.92 10.47 0.31
CA ASP A 248 18.79 9.29 0.44
C ASP A 248 20.02 9.57 1.33
N ILE A 249 20.69 10.72 1.15
CA ILE A 249 21.84 11.11 1.98
C ILE A 249 21.44 11.37 3.44
N PHE A 250 20.23 11.93 3.66
CA PHE A 250 19.72 12.18 5.00
C PHE A 250 19.30 10.91 5.73
N PHE A 251 18.67 9.94 5.05
CA PHE A 251 18.15 8.74 5.71
C PHE A 251 19.19 7.64 5.92
N ASP A 252 20.28 7.62 5.15
CA ASP A 252 21.36 6.62 5.31
C ASP A 252 22.30 6.90 6.51
N ASN A 253 22.37 8.14 7.02
CA ASN A 253 23.40 8.58 7.98
C ASN A 253 22.89 9.06 9.36
N ILE A 254 21.67 8.71 9.77
CA ILE A 254 21.05 9.27 11.01
C ILE A 254 21.69 8.76 12.32
N PHE A 255 22.37 7.62 12.31
CA PHE A 255 22.85 6.97 13.54
C PHE A 255 24.35 6.65 13.55
N THR A 256 25.15 7.28 12.68
CA THR A 256 26.61 7.06 12.65
C THR A 256 27.38 7.86 13.71
N ASP A 257 26.74 8.80 14.42
CA ASP A 257 27.42 9.71 15.36
C ASP A 257 26.69 9.92 16.70
N LEU A 258 27.46 10.31 17.72
CA LEU A 258 27.13 10.51 19.15
C LEU A 258 26.04 11.57 19.48
N SER A 259 25.23 12.03 18.52
CA SER A 259 24.19 13.06 18.71
C SER A 259 22.81 12.64 18.22
N VAL A 260 22.34 11.48 18.71
CA VAL A 260 21.04 10.86 18.40
C VAL A 260 19.84 11.84 18.55
N ASP A 261 19.86 12.73 19.55
CA ASP A 261 18.74 13.67 19.82
C ASP A 261 18.55 14.73 18.73
N LYS A 262 19.64 15.27 18.18
CA LYS A 262 19.59 16.26 17.10
C LYS A 262 19.08 15.60 15.81
N HIS A 263 19.53 14.38 15.54
CA HIS A 263 19.12 13.60 14.38
C HIS A 263 17.62 13.23 14.42
N ILE A 264 17.04 12.93 15.58
CA ILE A 264 15.59 12.65 15.71
C ILE A 264 14.75 13.89 15.36
N THR A 265 15.17 15.07 15.84
CA THR A 265 14.45 16.32 15.58
C THR A 265 14.50 16.69 14.10
N ASP A 266 15.70 16.65 13.49
CA ASP A 266 15.88 16.95 12.07
C ASP A 266 15.12 15.94 11.18
N SER A 267 15.12 14.66 11.56
CA SER A 267 14.38 13.60 10.85
C SER A 267 12.86 13.83 10.89
N TYR A 268 12.34 14.27 12.05
CA TYR A 268 10.93 14.58 12.20
C TYR A 268 10.50 15.74 11.29
N ASP A 269 11.28 16.83 11.28
CA ASP A 269 10.97 18.01 10.48
C ASP A 269 11.04 17.67 8.97
N ASN A 270 12.03 16.89 8.55
CA ASN A 270 12.16 16.41 7.18
C ASN A 270 10.99 15.52 6.74
N ILE A 271 10.51 14.63 7.62
CA ILE A 271 9.33 13.80 7.35
C ILE A 271 8.07 14.65 7.20
N CYS A 272 7.91 15.72 7.99
CA CYS A 272 6.79 16.64 7.84
C CYS A 272 6.81 17.34 6.47
N VAL A 273 7.99 17.78 6.01
CA VAL A 273 8.15 18.39 4.67
C VAL A 273 7.85 17.37 3.56
N LEU A 274 8.31 16.13 3.71
CA LEU A 274 8.08 15.05 2.77
C LEU A 274 6.58 14.71 2.66
N GLU A 275 5.88 14.60 3.80
CA GLU A 275 4.43 14.37 3.86
C GLU A 275 3.67 15.40 3.03
N VAL A 276 3.91 16.70 3.26
CA VAL A 276 3.26 17.79 2.52
C VAL A 276 3.53 17.71 1.02
N LYS A 277 4.77 17.38 0.62
CA LYS A 277 5.13 17.23 -0.80
C LYS A 277 4.36 16.08 -1.45
N ILE A 278 4.28 14.92 -0.79
CA ILE A 278 3.54 13.75 -1.30
C ILE A 278 2.05 14.07 -1.42
N GLU A 279 1.47 14.71 -0.41
CA GLU A 279 0.06 15.13 -0.41
C GLU A 279 -0.26 16.07 -1.59
N ASN A 280 0.62 17.04 -1.87
CA ASN A 280 0.48 17.95 -3.01
C ASN A 280 0.54 17.22 -4.36
N ILE A 281 1.45 16.26 -4.52
CA ILE A 281 1.55 15.47 -5.77
C ILE A 281 0.32 14.57 -5.93
N LEU A 282 -0.07 13.87 -4.87
CA LEU A 282 -1.26 13.01 -4.87
C LEU A 282 -2.54 13.79 -5.19
N SER A 283 -2.68 15.01 -4.66
CA SER A 283 -3.84 15.85 -4.95
C SER A 283 -3.86 16.37 -6.40
N LYS A 284 -2.69 16.59 -7.02
CA LYS A 284 -2.59 16.85 -8.46
C LYS A 284 -2.96 15.62 -9.30
N LEU A 285 -2.36 14.45 -9.01
CA LEU A 285 -2.68 13.20 -9.70
C LEU A 285 -4.18 12.83 -9.61
N LYS A 286 -4.79 13.02 -8.44
CA LYS A 286 -6.24 12.79 -8.25
C LYS A 286 -7.10 13.74 -9.09
N ARG A 287 -6.66 14.98 -9.30
CA ARG A 287 -7.33 15.93 -10.19
C ARG A 287 -7.20 15.49 -11.64
N ASP A 288 -6.00 15.13 -12.06
CA ASP A 288 -5.74 14.68 -13.43
C ASP A 288 -6.48 13.38 -13.76
N SER A 289 -6.58 12.44 -12.81
CA SER A 289 -7.44 11.24 -12.92
C SER A 289 -8.91 11.59 -13.12
N LYS A 290 -9.42 12.60 -12.40
CA LYS A 290 -10.80 13.09 -12.55
C LYS A 290 -11.01 13.74 -13.92
N ASP A 291 -10.09 14.57 -14.37
CA ASP A 291 -10.17 15.26 -15.66
C ASP A 291 -10.08 14.26 -16.84
N LEU A 292 -9.17 13.29 -16.77
CA LEU A 292 -9.07 12.19 -17.73
C LEU A 292 -10.37 11.38 -17.80
N LYS A 293 -10.98 11.09 -16.65
CA LYS A 293 -12.28 10.40 -16.61
C LYS A 293 -13.37 11.21 -17.29
N GLU A 294 -13.44 12.53 -17.04
CA GLU A 294 -14.39 13.42 -17.71
C GLU A 294 -14.17 13.46 -19.24
N ILE A 295 -12.92 13.48 -19.70
CA ILE A 295 -12.56 13.41 -21.12
C ILE A 295 -12.98 12.08 -21.74
N ILE A 296 -12.67 10.95 -21.08
CA ILE A 296 -13.06 9.61 -21.53
C ILE A 296 -14.58 9.50 -21.64
N ASP A 297 -15.32 10.01 -20.65
CA ASP A 297 -16.78 10.02 -20.66
C ASP A 297 -17.34 10.95 -21.74
N CYS A 298 -16.70 12.09 -22.02
CA CYS A 298 -17.05 12.97 -23.13
C CYS A 298 -16.84 12.27 -24.49
N LYS A 299 -15.67 11.64 -24.70
CA LYS A 299 -15.35 10.90 -25.94
C LYS A 299 -16.27 9.70 -26.14
N ARG A 300 -16.67 9.04 -25.06
CA ARG A 300 -17.67 7.96 -25.09
C ARG A 300 -19.06 8.48 -25.43
N ARG A 301 -19.46 9.65 -24.93
CA ARG A 301 -20.70 10.31 -25.34
C ARG A 301 -20.67 10.70 -26.82
N GLU A 302 -19.55 11.27 -27.29
CA GLU A 302 -19.35 11.58 -28.71
C GLU A 302 -19.47 10.32 -29.57
N TYR A 303 -18.85 9.21 -29.14
CA TYR A 303 -19.01 7.90 -29.78
C TYR A 303 -20.48 7.46 -29.80
N ASP A 304 -21.16 7.48 -28.66
CA ASP A 304 -22.54 7.02 -28.55
C ASP A 304 -23.52 7.91 -29.33
N GLU A 305 -23.33 9.24 -29.35
CA GLU A 305 -24.10 10.17 -30.19
C GLU A 305 -23.82 9.98 -31.67
N PHE A 306 -22.56 9.80 -32.04
CA PHE A 306 -22.20 9.50 -33.43
C PHE A 306 -22.89 8.23 -33.90
N ILE A 307 -22.87 7.16 -33.09
CA ILE A 307 -23.60 5.93 -33.42
C ILE A 307 -25.13 6.10 -33.38
N LYS A 308 -25.69 6.98 -32.54
CA LYS A 308 -27.14 7.25 -32.53
C LYS A 308 -27.61 8.00 -33.78
N ASN A 309 -26.74 8.80 -34.38
CA ASN A 309 -27.02 9.64 -35.54
C ASN A 309 -26.71 8.94 -36.88
N ILE A 310 -26.29 7.67 -36.83
CA ILE A 310 -26.15 6.74 -37.96
C ILE A 310 -27.37 5.81 -37.94
#